data_AF-A0A2V8CQD8-F1
#
_entry.id   AF-A0A2V8CQD8-F1
#
_cell.length_a   1.000
_cell.length_b   1.000
_cell.length_c   1.000
_cell.angle_alpha   90.00
_cell.angle_beta   90.00
_cell.angle_gamma   90.00
#
_symmetry.space_group_name_H-M   'P 1'
#
loop_
_entity.id
_entity.type
_entity.pdbx_description
1 polymer ?
#
loop_
_entity_poly.entity_id
_entity_poly.type
_entity_poly.pdbx_seq_one_letter_code
_entity_poly.pdbx_strand_id
1 'polypeptide(L)'
;MITAAVLISIGVLVRFPVSARSVSSVQPGAPARSRTENVVLITLDGARTQEIFGGLDLDVLRSTLPKDRMAEQTRAYERYWAATPEAARVKLMPFFWTVIMAQHGSIAGNLALGSSVRVTNRHRFSYPGYAELLLGEAHDDVIDSNDKRRNPYPTVLEFLKQTLHLDK
;
A
#
# COMPACT_ATOMS: atom_id res chain seq x y z
N MET A 1 -11.49 2.94 -18.04
CA MET A 1 -11.11 4.12 -17.24
C MET A 1 -12.38 4.87 -16.88
N ILE A 2 -12.84 4.72 -15.66
CA ILE A 2 -14.02 5.44 -15.17
C ILE A 2 -13.60 6.06 -13.84
N THR A 3 -13.33 7.36 -13.90
CA THR A 3 -13.15 8.22 -12.75
C THR A 3 -14.54 8.65 -12.31
N ALA A 4 -15.04 8.11 -11.20
CA ALA A 4 -16.28 8.57 -10.59
C ALA A 4 -15.94 9.40 -9.35
N ALA A 5 -15.85 10.72 -9.54
CA ALA A 5 -15.91 11.70 -8.46
C ALA A 5 -17.39 12.11 -8.33
N VAL A 6 -18.04 11.73 -7.24
CA VAL A 6 -19.37 12.24 -6.89
C VAL A 6 -19.15 13.55 -6.12
N LEU A 7 -19.33 14.67 -6.81
CA LEU A 7 -19.37 16.01 -6.23
C LEU A 7 -20.85 16.39 -6.06
N ILE A 8 -21.34 16.47 -4.82
CA ILE A 8 -22.66 17.06 -4.55
C ILE A 8 -22.46 18.57 -4.49
N SER A 9 -22.86 19.28 -5.56
CA SER A 9 -23.01 20.74 -5.55
C SER A 9 -24.47 21.10 -5.72
N ILE A 10 -25.07 21.64 -4.66
CA ILE A 10 -26.33 22.38 -4.74
C ILE A 10 -25.99 23.78 -5.26
N GLY A 11 -26.26 24.03 -6.55
CA GLY A 11 -26.10 25.34 -7.17
C GLY A 11 -27.44 26.05 -7.29
N VAL A 12 -27.70 27.04 -6.44
CA VAL A 12 -28.71 28.08 -6.70
C VAL A 12 -28.13 29.03 -7.73
N LEU A 13 -28.78 29.16 -8.88
CA LEU A 13 -28.39 30.08 -9.95
C LEU A 13 -28.77 31.52 -9.54
N VAL A 14 -27.82 32.27 -8.98
CA VAL A 14 -27.95 33.72 -8.82
C VAL A 14 -27.08 34.40 -9.89
N ARG A 15 -27.75 35.07 -10.82
CA ARG A 15 -27.11 35.83 -11.91
C ARG A 15 -26.62 37.17 -11.35
N PHE A 16 -25.31 37.32 -11.19
CA PHE A 16 -24.67 38.60 -10.89
C PHE A 16 -24.05 39.22 -12.15
N PRO A 17 -24.08 40.55 -12.30
CA PRO A 17 -23.51 41.22 -13.46
C PRO A 17 -21.98 41.07 -13.45
N VAL A 18 -21.42 40.85 -14.64
CA VAL A 18 -19.97 40.75 -14.84
C VAL A 18 -19.34 42.12 -14.57
N SER A 19 -18.59 42.22 -13.48
CA SER A 19 -17.63 43.29 -13.25
C SER A 19 -16.23 42.69 -13.31
N ALA A 20 -15.37 43.25 -14.15
CA ALA A 20 -14.01 42.77 -14.38
C ALA A 20 -13.24 42.69 -13.05
N ARG A 21 -12.94 41.48 -12.60
CA ARG A 21 -12.09 41.23 -11.43
C ARG A 21 -10.70 40.82 -11.89
N SER A 22 -9.72 41.53 -11.36
CA SER A 22 -8.29 41.26 -11.45
C SER A 22 -7.98 39.79 -11.21
N VAL A 23 -7.14 39.21 -12.06
CA VAL A 23 -6.57 37.87 -11.88
C VAL A 23 -5.63 37.93 -10.67
N SER A 24 -6.10 37.47 -9.51
CA SER A 24 -5.21 37.19 -8.38
C SER A 24 -4.33 36.01 -8.77
N SER A 25 -3.03 36.24 -8.89
CA SER A 25 -2.02 35.18 -8.91
C SER A 25 -2.22 34.29 -7.68
N VAL A 26 -2.50 33.00 -7.90
CA VAL A 26 -2.41 32.01 -6.83
C VAL A 26 -0.94 31.96 -6.41
N GLN A 27 -0.60 32.61 -5.30
CA GLN A 27 0.71 32.41 -4.68
C GLN A 27 0.76 30.97 -4.19
N PRO A 28 1.81 30.19 -4.51
CA PRO A 28 2.04 28.91 -3.86
C PRO A 28 2.19 29.19 -2.36
N GLY A 29 1.24 28.67 -1.57
CA GLY A 29 1.32 28.75 -0.12
C GLY A 29 2.64 28.14 0.36
N ALA A 30 3.28 28.80 1.33
CA ALA A 30 4.47 28.27 1.98
C ALA A 30 4.26 26.80 2.38
N PRO A 31 5.26 25.92 2.21
CA PRO A 31 5.10 24.52 2.55
C PRO A 31 4.69 24.43 4.02
N ALA A 32 3.52 23.84 4.27
CA ALA A 32 3.06 23.58 5.63
C ALA A 32 4.15 22.76 6.32
N ARG A 33 4.63 23.23 7.48
CA ARG A 33 5.64 22.53 8.26
C ARG A 33 5.11 21.14 8.59
N SER A 34 5.68 20.13 7.94
CA SER A 34 5.36 18.72 8.22
C SER A 34 5.54 18.47 9.71
N ARG A 35 4.50 17.93 10.37
CA ARG A 35 4.60 17.48 11.78
C ARG A 35 5.27 16.10 11.90
N THR A 36 5.58 15.45 10.78
CA THR A 36 6.17 14.11 10.78
C THR A 36 7.64 14.22 11.13
N GLU A 37 8.02 13.70 12.29
CA GLU A 37 9.40 13.71 12.79
C GLU A 37 10.14 12.41 12.50
N ASN A 38 9.42 11.29 12.37
CA ASN A 38 10.00 9.97 12.22
C ASN A 38 9.33 9.19 11.09
N VAL A 39 10.13 8.45 10.33
CA VAL A 39 9.66 7.51 9.30
C VAL A 39 10.23 6.13 9.63
N VAL A 40 9.35 5.14 9.75
CA VAL A 40 9.72 3.74 9.94
C VAL A 40 9.17 2.94 8.77
N LEU A 41 10.06 2.37 7.96
CA LEU A 41 9.70 1.49 6.85
C LEU A 41 9.78 0.04 7.30
N ILE A 42 8.64 -0.65 7.29
CA ILE A 42 8.53 -2.08 7.57
C ILE A 42 8.15 -2.77 6.27
N THR A 43 8.93 -3.76 5.86
CA THR A 43 8.61 -4.61 4.71
C THR A 43 8.40 -6.04 5.18
N LEU A 44 7.47 -6.75 4.53
CA LEU A 44 7.18 -8.15 4.79
C LEU A 44 7.44 -8.92 3.50
N ASP A 45 8.27 -9.97 3.58
CA ASP A 45 8.48 -10.90 2.47
C ASP A 45 7.49 -12.07 2.58
N GLY A 46 7.07 -12.60 1.43
CA GLY A 46 6.15 -13.74 1.33
C GLY A 46 4.71 -13.45 1.78
N ALA A 47 4.36 -12.20 2.07
CA ALA A 47 3.00 -11.82 2.44
C ALA A 47 2.11 -11.65 1.19
N ARG A 48 1.11 -12.53 1.06
CA ARG A 48 0.10 -12.45 0.00
C ARG A 48 -0.96 -11.41 0.34
N THR A 49 -1.34 -10.59 -0.64
CA THR A 49 -2.40 -9.58 -0.46
C THR A 49 -3.77 -10.22 -0.23
N GLN A 50 -4.01 -11.40 -0.80
CA GLN A 50 -5.24 -12.17 -0.58
C GLN A 50 -5.45 -12.46 0.91
N GLU A 51 -4.42 -12.93 1.62
CA GLU A 51 -4.50 -13.19 3.06
C GLU A 51 -4.58 -11.92 3.90
N ILE A 52 -3.88 -10.85 3.50
CA ILE A 52 -3.95 -9.57 4.22
C ILE A 52 -5.40 -9.08 4.23
N PHE A 53 -6.08 -9.04 3.08
CA PHE A 53 -7.45 -8.51 2.98
C PHE A 53 -8.54 -9.53 3.30
N GLY A 54 -8.29 -10.81 3.03
CA GLY A 54 -9.29 -11.88 3.07
C GLY A 54 -9.15 -12.85 4.24
N GLY A 55 -8.04 -12.84 4.96
CA GLY A 55 -7.75 -13.81 6.01
C GLY A 55 -7.31 -15.17 5.45
N LEU A 56 -7.51 -16.24 6.23
CA LEU A 56 -7.05 -17.57 5.85
C LEU A 56 -7.63 -18.02 4.49
N ASP A 57 -6.74 -18.27 3.53
CA ASP A 57 -7.07 -18.84 2.23
C ASP A 57 -7.17 -20.37 2.34
N LEU A 58 -8.38 -20.91 2.13
CA LEU A 58 -8.65 -22.34 2.27
C LEU A 58 -7.96 -23.19 1.19
N ASP A 59 -7.78 -22.66 -0.02
CA ASP A 59 -7.18 -23.41 -1.10
C ASP A 59 -5.68 -23.55 -0.87
N VAL A 60 -5.04 -22.50 -0.35
CA VAL A 60 -3.65 -22.60 0.12
C VAL A 60 -3.54 -23.52 1.31
N LEU A 61 -4.41 -23.43 2.32
CA LEU A 61 -4.36 -24.36 3.45
C LEU A 61 -4.47 -25.81 2.96
N ARG A 62 -5.45 -26.14 2.12
CA ARG A 62 -5.64 -27.49 1.56
C ARG A 62 -4.42 -27.98 0.78
N SER A 63 -3.77 -27.10 0.02
CA SER A 63 -2.56 -27.45 -0.75
C SER A 63 -1.39 -27.91 0.13
N THR A 64 -1.37 -27.54 1.42
CA THR A 64 -0.33 -27.94 2.38
C THR A 64 -0.63 -29.24 3.12
N LEU A 65 -1.83 -29.81 2.94
CA LEU A 65 -2.28 -30.98 3.69
C LEU A 65 -2.15 -32.28 2.87
N PRO A 66 -1.98 -33.43 3.54
CA PRO A 66 -2.19 -34.73 2.92
C PRO A 66 -3.58 -34.83 2.28
N LYS A 67 -3.71 -35.57 1.18
CA LYS A 67 -4.95 -35.66 0.37
C LYS A 67 -6.18 -36.13 1.15
N ASP A 68 -5.98 -36.88 2.21
CA ASP A 68 -7.01 -37.48 3.08
C ASP A 68 -7.35 -36.60 4.29
N ARG A 69 -6.59 -35.52 4.54
CA ARG A 69 -6.81 -34.63 5.67
C ARG A 69 -7.67 -33.44 5.30
N MET A 70 -8.77 -33.25 6.03
CA MET A 70 -9.66 -32.10 5.82
C MET A 70 -9.10 -30.84 6.49
N ALA A 71 -9.30 -29.68 5.86
CA ALA A 71 -8.81 -28.40 6.38
C ALA A 71 -9.42 -28.07 7.75
N GLU A 72 -10.69 -28.40 7.91
CA GLU A 72 -11.51 -28.23 9.12
C GLU A 72 -10.94 -28.98 10.33
N GLN A 73 -10.14 -30.04 10.10
CA GLN A 73 -9.48 -30.83 11.13
C GLN A 73 -8.10 -30.25 11.53
N THR A 74 -7.75 -29.07 11.02
CA THR A 74 -6.48 -28.41 11.32
C THR A 74 -6.66 -27.31 12.37
N ARG A 75 -5.64 -27.15 13.23
CA ARG A 75 -5.56 -26.01 14.16
C ARG A 75 -5.55 -24.67 13.43
N ALA A 76 -5.02 -24.62 12.20
CA ALA A 76 -4.98 -23.41 11.40
C ALA A 76 -6.40 -22.96 11.02
N TYR A 77 -7.24 -23.89 10.56
CA TYR A 77 -8.66 -23.60 10.28
C TYR A 77 -9.38 -23.13 11.54
N GLU A 78 -9.29 -23.91 12.63
CA GLU A 78 -9.96 -23.57 13.89
C GLU A 78 -9.60 -22.15 14.37
N ARG A 79 -8.31 -21.79 14.27
CA ARG A 79 -7.81 -20.51 14.77
C ARG A 79 -8.07 -19.33 13.84
N TYR A 80 -7.92 -19.52 12.53
CA TYR A 80 -7.82 -18.41 11.58
C TYR A 80 -8.98 -18.32 10.58
N TRP A 81 -9.81 -19.35 10.47
CA TRP A 81 -10.95 -19.33 9.55
C TRP A 81 -12.13 -18.53 10.11
N ALA A 82 -12.86 -17.86 9.23
CA ALA A 82 -14.19 -17.30 9.51
C ALA A 82 -15.05 -17.28 8.25
N ALA A 83 -16.37 -17.14 8.43
CA ALA A 83 -17.33 -17.13 7.33
C ALA A 83 -17.23 -15.90 6.41
N THR A 84 -16.65 -14.79 6.89
CA THR A 84 -16.47 -13.56 6.10
C THR A 84 -15.01 -13.14 6.02
N PRO A 85 -14.57 -12.52 4.91
CA PRO A 85 -13.22 -11.97 4.77
C PRO A 85 -12.83 -11.00 5.90
N GLU A 86 -13.76 -10.16 6.34
CA GLU A 86 -13.53 -9.18 7.40
C GLU A 86 -13.28 -9.84 8.76
N ALA A 87 -14.00 -10.91 9.08
CA ALA A 87 -13.77 -11.66 10.31
C ALA A 87 -12.48 -12.49 10.21
N ALA A 88 -12.21 -13.09 9.05
CA ALA A 88 -11.05 -13.95 8.83
C ALA A 88 -9.74 -13.14 8.89
N ARG A 89 -9.68 -11.95 8.27
CA ARG A 89 -8.49 -11.10 8.28
C ARG A 89 -8.16 -10.61 9.69
N VAL A 90 -9.18 -10.32 10.51
CA VAL A 90 -8.99 -9.96 11.93
C VAL A 90 -8.46 -11.14 12.73
N LYS A 91 -8.95 -12.37 12.47
CA LYS A 91 -8.38 -13.56 13.12
C LYS A 91 -6.93 -13.82 12.71
N LEU A 92 -6.60 -13.64 11.43
CA LEU A 92 -5.27 -13.92 10.88
C LEU A 92 -4.24 -12.88 11.32
N MET A 93 -4.59 -11.59 11.25
CA MET A 93 -3.68 -10.48 11.57
C MET A 93 -4.35 -9.48 12.54
N PRO A 94 -4.62 -9.88 13.79
CA PRO A 94 -5.42 -9.09 14.73
C PRO A 94 -4.83 -7.71 14.99
N PHE A 95 -3.54 -7.62 15.33
CA PHE A 95 -2.90 -6.33 15.59
C PHE A 95 -2.95 -5.39 14.38
N PHE A 96 -2.70 -5.90 13.18
CA PHE A 96 -2.74 -5.09 11.96
C PHE A 96 -4.13 -4.51 11.73
N TRP A 97 -5.18 -5.32 11.82
CA TRP A 97 -6.54 -4.89 11.50
C TRP A 97 -7.21 -4.11 12.64
N THR A 98 -6.96 -4.45 13.91
CA THR A 98 -7.66 -3.83 15.06
C THR A 98 -6.90 -2.66 15.69
N VAL A 99 -5.58 -2.58 15.48
CA VAL A 99 -4.76 -1.48 15.99
C VAL A 99 -4.30 -0.58 14.86
N ILE A 100 -3.48 -1.09 13.93
CA ILE A 100 -2.87 -0.23 12.91
C ILE A 100 -3.95 0.36 11.98
N MET A 101 -4.76 -0.48 11.34
CA MET A 101 -5.74 -0.04 10.34
C MET A 101 -6.94 0.69 10.96
N ALA A 102 -7.49 0.17 12.06
CA ALA A 102 -8.68 0.75 12.67
C ALA A 102 -8.45 2.13 13.31
N GLN A 103 -7.23 2.42 13.78
CA GLN A 103 -6.97 3.62 14.59
C GLN A 103 -5.99 4.60 13.94
N HIS A 104 -5.11 4.12 13.07
CA HIS A 104 -3.95 4.90 12.61
C HIS A 104 -3.69 4.81 11.10
N GLY A 105 -4.50 4.04 10.36
CA GLY A 105 -4.07 3.49 9.09
C GLY A 105 -4.90 3.88 7.88
N SER A 106 -4.25 3.76 6.73
CA SER A 106 -4.87 3.62 5.42
C SER A 106 -4.16 2.48 4.70
N ILE A 107 -4.87 1.81 3.78
CA ILE A 107 -4.34 0.67 3.06
C ILE A 107 -4.84 0.66 1.62
N ALA A 108 -3.98 0.27 0.69
CA ALA A 108 -4.26 0.11 -0.73
C ALA A 108 -3.87 -1.29 -1.20
N GLY A 109 -4.43 -1.72 -2.33
CA GLY A 109 -4.16 -3.02 -2.95
C GLY A 109 -5.27 -4.05 -2.76
N ASN A 110 -6.44 -3.66 -2.24
CA ASN A 110 -7.60 -4.54 -2.18
C ASN A 110 -8.28 -4.66 -3.55
N LEU A 111 -7.91 -5.68 -4.31
CA LEU A 111 -8.47 -5.94 -5.65
C LEU A 111 -9.97 -6.22 -5.64
N ALA A 112 -10.52 -6.79 -4.56
CA ALA A 112 -11.96 -7.02 -4.43
C ALA A 112 -12.76 -5.70 -4.38
N LEU A 113 -12.12 -4.61 -3.99
CA LEU A 113 -12.66 -3.24 -4.00
C LEU A 113 -12.13 -2.39 -5.16
N GLY A 114 -11.44 -2.99 -6.14
CA GLY A 114 -10.86 -2.28 -7.28
C GLY A 114 -9.60 -1.46 -6.95
N SER A 115 -9.05 -1.56 -5.74
CA SER A 115 -7.78 -0.91 -5.37
C SER A 115 -6.61 -1.77 -5.81
N SER A 116 -5.78 -1.28 -6.73
CA SER A 116 -4.64 -2.01 -7.29
C SER A 116 -3.32 -1.35 -6.95
N VAL A 117 -2.38 -2.13 -6.41
CA VAL A 117 -0.98 -1.75 -6.23
C VAL A 117 -0.16 -2.82 -6.95
N ARG A 118 0.70 -2.40 -7.89
CA ARG A 118 1.49 -3.30 -8.72
C ARG A 118 2.90 -2.77 -8.85
N VAL A 119 3.86 -3.68 -8.78
CA VAL A 119 5.22 -3.40 -9.21
C VAL A 119 5.28 -3.32 -10.74
N THR A 120 6.17 -2.49 -11.24
CA THR A 120 6.42 -2.22 -12.65
C THR A 120 7.64 -2.99 -13.18
N ASN A 121 8.55 -3.42 -12.30
CA ASN A 121 9.68 -4.24 -12.68
C ASN A 121 9.23 -5.57 -13.33
N ARG A 122 9.96 -5.99 -14.37
CA ARG A 122 9.63 -7.19 -15.14
C ARG A 122 10.07 -8.48 -14.46
N HIS A 123 11.00 -8.38 -13.53
CA HIS A 123 11.67 -9.48 -12.86
C HIS A 123 10.81 -10.18 -11.80
N ARG A 124 10.04 -9.41 -11.03
CA ARG A 124 9.06 -9.88 -10.02
C ARG A 124 9.63 -10.81 -8.95
N PHE A 125 10.86 -10.56 -8.51
CA PHE A 125 11.49 -11.22 -7.36
C PHE A 125 12.15 -10.19 -6.42
N SER A 126 12.73 -10.67 -5.31
CA SER A 126 13.12 -9.88 -4.14
C SER A 126 13.90 -8.60 -4.43
N TYR A 127 15.16 -8.66 -4.88
CA TYR A 127 15.99 -7.45 -4.97
C TYR A 127 15.43 -6.37 -5.92
N PRO A 128 14.99 -6.70 -7.16
CA PRO A 128 14.29 -5.73 -8.02
C PRO A 128 13.03 -5.13 -7.38
N GLY A 129 12.24 -5.92 -6.64
CA GLY A 129 11.05 -5.43 -5.95
C GLY A 129 11.36 -4.44 -4.82
N TYR A 130 12.36 -4.72 -3.98
CA TYR A 130 12.80 -3.79 -2.93
C TYR A 130 13.47 -2.54 -3.51
N ALA A 131 14.21 -2.69 -4.60
CA ALA A 131 14.80 -1.55 -5.30
C ALA A 131 13.71 -0.62 -5.83
N GLU A 132 12.72 -1.15 -6.55
CA GLU A 132 11.61 -0.33 -7.05
C GLU A 132 10.85 0.39 -5.91
N LEU A 133 10.63 -0.28 -4.78
CA LEU A 133 10.01 0.34 -3.61
C LEU A 133 10.79 1.55 -3.09
N LEU A 134 12.12 1.46 -3.05
CA LEU A 134 12.99 2.50 -2.49
C LEU A 134 13.39 3.58 -3.50
N LEU A 135 13.42 3.25 -4.78
CA LEU A 135 13.81 4.14 -5.87
C LEU A 135 12.59 4.87 -6.48
N GLY A 136 11.40 4.29 -6.34
CA GLY A 136 10.16 4.82 -6.93
C GLY A 136 9.96 4.45 -8.40
N GLU A 137 10.91 3.75 -9.01
CA GLU A 137 10.84 3.26 -10.39
C GLU A 137 11.66 1.96 -10.57
N ALA A 138 11.34 1.21 -11.62
CA ALA A 138 12.05 -0.01 -11.98
C ALA A 138 13.28 0.28 -12.85
N HIS A 139 14.42 -0.34 -12.51
CA HIS A 139 15.67 -0.30 -13.28
C HIS A 139 16.05 -1.69 -13.78
N ASP A 140 15.20 -2.26 -14.63
CA ASP A 140 15.29 -3.67 -15.06
C ASP A 140 16.61 -4.01 -15.81
N ASP A 141 17.30 -3.02 -16.37
CA ASP A 141 18.56 -3.15 -17.10
C ASP A 141 19.80 -3.24 -16.20
N VAL A 142 19.70 -2.73 -14.96
CA VAL A 142 20.80 -2.69 -14.00
C VAL A 142 20.53 -3.57 -12.78
N ILE A 143 19.26 -3.71 -12.38
CA ILE A 143 18.81 -4.48 -11.22
C ILE A 143 17.99 -5.66 -11.73
N ASP A 144 18.69 -6.74 -12.08
CA ASP A 144 18.18 -7.90 -12.81
C ASP A 144 18.46 -9.25 -12.15
N SER A 145 19.00 -9.25 -10.93
CA SER A 145 19.36 -10.46 -10.18
C SER A 145 19.24 -10.23 -8.67
N ASN A 146 19.36 -11.30 -7.88
CA ASN A 146 19.50 -11.21 -6.41
C ASN A 146 20.97 -11.23 -5.95
N ASP A 147 21.91 -11.11 -6.89
CA ASP A 147 23.32 -11.07 -6.55
C ASP A 147 23.62 -9.87 -5.66
N LYS A 148 24.64 -10.00 -4.80
CA LYS A 148 25.06 -8.97 -3.85
C LYS A 148 25.78 -7.82 -4.58
N ARG A 149 25.06 -7.12 -5.45
CA ARG A 149 25.50 -5.92 -6.15
C ARG A 149 24.98 -4.70 -5.42
N ARG A 150 25.80 -3.67 -5.30
CA ARG A 150 25.39 -2.43 -4.67
C ARG A 150 24.43 -1.69 -5.60
N ASN A 151 23.33 -1.17 -5.04
CA ASN A 151 22.41 -0.29 -5.77
C ASN A 151 23.16 0.99 -6.19
N PRO A 152 23.23 1.34 -7.49
CA PRO A 152 23.91 2.55 -7.93
C PRO A 152 23.02 3.81 -7.84
N TYR A 153 21.72 3.66 -7.60
CA TYR A 153 20.76 4.76 -7.56
C TYR A 153 20.46 5.21 -6.12
N PRO A 154 20.23 6.52 -5.90
CA PRO A 154 19.86 7.05 -4.60
C PRO A 154 18.43 6.62 -4.23
N THR A 155 18.26 6.09 -3.03
CA THR A 155 16.96 5.75 -2.45
C THR A 155 16.24 6.98 -1.91
N VAL A 156 14.91 6.87 -1.75
CA VAL A 156 14.09 7.90 -1.09
C VAL A 156 14.60 8.23 0.31
N LEU A 157 15.18 7.26 1.03
CA LEU A 157 15.74 7.48 2.36
C LEU A 157 17.02 8.31 2.31
N GLU A 158 17.89 8.06 1.34
CA GLU A 158 19.09 8.89 1.10
C GLU A 158 18.70 10.30 0.65
N PHE A 159 17.71 10.41 -0.23
CA PHE A 159 17.14 11.69 -0.65
C PHE A 159 16.60 12.49 0.54
N LEU A 160 15.80 11.86 1.41
CA LEU A 160 15.26 12.50 2.62
C LEU A 160 16.37 12.92 3.57
N LYS A 161 17.36 12.05 3.80
CA LYS A 161 18.51 12.35 4.64
C LYS A 161 19.25 13.60 4.16
N GLN A 162 19.55 13.68 2.87
CA GLN A 162 20.26 14.82 2.27
C GLN A 162 19.42 16.10 2.33
N THR A 163 18.14 16.00 1.94
CA THR A 163 17.21 17.15 1.86
C THR A 163 16.90 17.74 3.23
N LEU A 164 16.80 16.90 4.26
CA LEU A 164 16.49 17.30 5.63
C LEU A 164 17.74 17.51 6.49
N HIS A 165 18.95 17.35 5.92
CA HIS A 165 20.23 17.47 6.61
C HIS A 165 20.30 16.61 7.90
N LEU A 166 19.80 15.37 7.83
CA LEU A 166 19.78 14.47 8.98
C LEU A 166 21.18 13.91 9.26
N ASP A 167 21.55 13.92 10.53
CA ASP A 167 22.78 13.28 11.01
C ASP A 167 22.72 11.75 10.86
N LYS A 168 23.86 11.10 11.11
CA LYS A 168 23.96 9.62 11.07
C LYS A 168 23.37 8.97 12.30
#